data_AF-A0A5B0PWD9-F1
#
_entry.id   AF-A0A5B0PWD9-F1
#
_cell.length_a   1.000
_cell.length_b   1.000
_cell.length_c   1.000
_cell.angle_alpha   90.00
_cell.angle_beta   90.00
_cell.angle_gamma   90.00
#
_symmetry.space_group_name_H-M   'P 1'
#
loop_
_entity.id
_entity.type
_entity.pdbx_description
1 polymer ?
#
loop_
_entity_poly.entity_id
_entity_poly.type
_entity_poly.pdbx_seq_one_letter_code
_entity_poly.pdbx_strand_id
1 'polypeptide(L)'
;MNEATLRDEVNLLSRLIYSNKNQHRSSIWFRRATEVKRWSIKLLPKLQQPPSGFLDQFESRLLRAYDSIVQNLARTEFMAVGMTFIASFSRIHSIIQHLQLHQRINATHS
;
A
#
# COMPACT_ATOMS: atom_id res chain seq x y z
N MET A 1 12.64 -12.19 2.08
CA MET A 1 12.94 -10.80 1.65
C MET A 1 11.74 -9.87 1.82
N ASN A 2 10.56 -10.24 1.29
CA ASN A 2 9.38 -9.37 1.27
C ASN A 2 8.81 -8.95 2.63
N GLU A 3 8.97 -9.76 3.69
CA GLU A 3 8.43 -9.42 5.01
C GLU A 3 9.12 -8.21 5.64
N ALA A 4 10.45 -8.21 5.69
CA ALA A 4 11.22 -7.11 6.27
C ALA A 4 10.91 -5.80 5.54
N THR A 5 10.93 -5.84 4.20
CA THR A 5 10.60 -4.68 3.38
C THR A 5 9.16 -4.20 3.61
N LEU A 6 8.16 -5.10 3.65
CA LEU A 6 6.77 -4.70 3.94
C LEU A 6 6.64 -4.10 5.34
N ARG A 7 7.36 -4.63 6.33
CA ARG A 7 7.37 -4.11 7.71
C ARG A 7 7.96 -2.70 7.77
N ASP A 8 9.05 -2.46 7.04
CA ASP A 8 9.65 -1.13 6.93
C ASP A 8 8.70 -0.14 6.26
N GLU A 9 8.00 -0.54 5.20
CA GLU A 9 6.97 0.29 4.57
C GLU A 9 5.80 0.59 5.53
N VAL A 10 5.35 -0.39 6.30
CA VAL A 10 4.30 -0.19 7.31
C VAL A 10 4.76 0.80 8.39
N ASN A 11 6.02 0.72 8.81
CA ASN A 11 6.59 1.66 9.79
C ASN A 11 6.67 3.07 9.21
N LEU A 12 7.14 3.21 7.97
CA LEU A 12 7.17 4.48 7.25
C LEU A 12 5.78 5.09 7.12
N LEU A 13 4.80 4.32 6.61
CA LEU A 13 3.41 4.77 6.47
C LEU A 13 2.81 5.15 7.82
N SER A 14 3.12 4.43 8.90
CA SER A 14 2.65 4.76 10.25
C SER A 14 3.16 6.13 10.70
N ARG A 15 4.44 6.43 10.48
CA ARG A 15 5.04 7.74 10.79
C ARG A 15 4.43 8.84 9.94
N LEU A 16 4.34 8.64 8.62
CA LEU A 16 3.74 9.61 7.68
C LEU A 16 2.29 9.91 8.04
N ILE A 17 1.49 8.89 8.32
CA ILE A 17 0.07 9.07 8.70
C ILE A 17 -0.03 9.80 10.03
N TYR A 18 0.81 9.46 11.02
CA TYR A 18 0.79 10.14 12.31
C TYR A 18 1.11 11.63 12.18
N SER A 19 2.20 11.99 11.49
CA SER A 19 2.62 13.38 11.33
C SER A 19 1.64 14.23 10.54
N ASN A 20 0.94 13.62 9.57
CA ASN A 20 0.03 14.32 8.65
C ASN A 20 -1.46 14.26 9.08
N LYS A 21 -1.77 13.60 10.20
CA LYS A 21 -3.15 13.37 10.66
C LYS A 21 -3.94 14.65 10.84
N ASN A 22 -3.38 15.63 11.54
CA ASN A 22 -4.12 16.85 11.90
C ASN A 22 -4.35 17.77 10.69
N GLN A 23 -3.48 17.70 9.68
CA GLN A 23 -3.59 18.50 8.45
C GLN A 23 -4.60 17.91 7.46
N HIS A 24 -4.67 16.58 7.37
CA HIS A 24 -5.35 15.92 6.25
C HIS A 24 -6.44 14.93 6.66
N ARG A 25 -6.87 14.91 7.94
CA ARG A 25 -7.86 13.97 8.49
C ARG A 25 -9.14 13.83 7.65
N SER A 26 -9.63 14.93 7.09
CA SER A 26 -10.87 14.97 6.31
C SER A 26 -10.67 14.60 4.84
N SER A 27 -9.43 14.62 4.33
CA SER A 27 -9.14 14.39 2.92
C SER A 27 -9.32 12.93 2.51
N ILE A 28 -9.82 12.73 1.29
CA ILE A 28 -10.08 11.40 0.73
C ILE A 28 -8.77 10.61 0.56
N TRP A 29 -7.73 11.26 0.04
CA TRP A 29 -6.43 10.61 -0.19
C TRP A 29 -5.83 10.08 1.11
N PHE A 30 -5.95 10.83 2.21
CA PHE A 30 -5.39 10.43 3.51
C PHE A 30 -6.14 9.25 4.12
N ARG A 31 -7.48 9.21 3.97
CA ARG A 31 -8.29 8.06 4.38
C ARG A 31 -7.89 6.81 3.59
N ARG A 32 -7.70 6.93 2.27
CA ARG A 32 -7.24 5.82 1.41
C ARG A 32 -5.83 5.36 1.75
N ALA A 33 -4.90 6.29 2.03
CA ALA A 33 -3.55 5.93 2.50
C ALA A 33 -3.57 5.17 3.84
N THR A 34 -4.47 5.57 4.75
CA THR A 34 -4.69 4.85 6.01
C THR A 34 -5.24 3.44 5.77
N GLU A 35 -6.08 3.25 4.75
CA GLU A 35 -6.56 1.93 4.36
C GLU A 35 -5.42 1.04 3.84
N VAL A 36 -4.55 1.57 2.96
CA VAL A 36 -3.35 0.83 2.48
C VAL A 36 -2.52 0.35 3.66
N LYS A 37 -2.21 1.23 4.63
CA LYS A 37 -1.49 0.85 5.85
C LYS A 37 -2.16 -0.32 6.59
N ARG A 38 -3.49 -0.26 6.78
CA ARG A 38 -4.22 -1.34 7.48
C ARG A 38 -4.15 -2.66 6.71
N TRP A 39 -4.25 -2.63 5.38
CA TRP A 39 -4.15 -3.83 4.56
C TRP A 39 -2.72 -4.39 4.51
N SER A 40 -1.70 -3.53 4.49
CA SER A 40 -0.29 -3.96 4.65
C SER A 40 -0.08 -4.69 5.97
N ILE A 41 -0.63 -4.17 7.08
CA ILE A 41 -0.57 -4.83 8.40
C ILE A 41 -1.28 -6.20 8.36
N LYS A 42 -2.45 -6.28 7.70
CA LYS A 42 -3.18 -7.55 7.54
C LYS A 42 -2.45 -8.57 6.66
N LEU A 43 -1.61 -8.11 5.73
CA LEU A 43 -0.81 -8.96 4.86
C LEU A 43 0.39 -9.57 5.59
N LEU A 44 1.05 -8.85 6.51
CA LEU A 44 2.23 -9.33 7.24
C LEU A 44 2.10 -10.78 7.77
N PRO A 45 1.06 -11.14 8.56
CA PRO A 45 0.93 -12.51 9.07
C PRO A 45 0.52 -13.54 8.01
N LYS A 46 0.16 -13.10 6.80
CA LYS A 46 -0.36 -13.93 5.71
C LYS A 46 0.61 -14.04 4.53
N LEU A 47 1.83 -13.51 4.65
CA LEU A 47 2.79 -13.41 3.54
C LEU A 47 3.14 -14.76 2.91
N GLN A 48 3.19 -15.83 3.72
CA GLN A 48 3.49 -17.17 3.23
C GLN A 48 2.35 -17.77 2.42
N GLN A 49 1.11 -17.54 2.84
CA GLN A 49 -0.08 -18.07 2.16
C GLN A 49 -1.24 -17.07 2.24
N PRO A 50 -1.25 -16.04 1.37
CA PRO A 50 -2.36 -15.10 1.32
C PRO A 50 -3.65 -15.81 0.90
N PRO A 51 -4.81 -15.54 1.54
CA PRO A 51 -6.09 -16.10 1.10
C PRO A 51 -6.39 -15.75 -0.36
N SER A 52 -7.15 -16.61 -1.05
CA SER A 52 -7.58 -16.36 -2.43
C SER A 52 -8.31 -15.02 -2.53
N GLY A 53 -7.99 -14.25 -3.57
CA GLY A 53 -8.55 -12.92 -3.81
C GLY A 53 -8.15 -11.83 -2.81
N PHE A 54 -7.40 -12.13 -1.73
CA PHE A 54 -6.94 -11.10 -0.80
C PHE A 54 -5.98 -10.12 -1.48
N LEU A 55 -5.04 -10.64 -2.28
CA LEU A 55 -4.05 -9.81 -2.98
C LEU A 55 -4.71 -8.90 -4.01
N ASP A 56 -5.68 -9.39 -4.78
CA ASP A 56 -6.41 -8.59 -5.78
C ASP A 56 -7.24 -7.47 -5.12
N GLN A 57 -7.89 -7.79 -3.99
CA GLN A 57 -8.61 -6.82 -3.19
C GLN A 57 -7.68 -5.75 -2.59
N PHE A 58 -6.47 -6.15 -2.20
CA PHE A 58 -5.48 -5.22 -1.68
C PHE A 58 -4.93 -4.32 -2.80
N GLU A 59 -4.56 -4.92 -3.93
CA GLU A 59 -4.06 -4.20 -5.11
C GLU A 59 -5.06 -3.14 -5.57
N SER A 60 -6.36 -3.48 -5.69
CA SER A 60 -7.40 -2.51 -6.07
C SER A 60 -7.46 -1.29 -5.13
N ARG A 61 -7.29 -1.51 -3.82
CA ARG A 61 -7.27 -0.41 -2.84
C ARG A 61 -6.01 0.42 -2.91
N LEU A 62 -4.87 -0.24 -3.13
CA LEU A 62 -3.59 0.43 -3.31
C LEU A 62 -3.62 1.35 -4.53
N LEU A 63 -4.08 0.85 -5.68
CA LEU A 63 -4.19 1.65 -6.90
C LEU A 63 -5.15 2.84 -6.73
N ARG A 64 -6.32 2.64 -6.09
CA ARG A 64 -7.23 3.75 -5.77
C ARG A 64 -6.62 4.80 -4.85
N ALA A 65 -5.75 4.39 -3.92
CA ALA A 65 -5.02 5.31 -3.04
C ALA A 65 -3.95 6.07 -3.83
N TYR A 66 -3.21 5.37 -4.68
CA TYR A 66 -2.21 5.94 -5.59
C TYR A 66 -2.83 7.01 -6.49
N ASP A 67 -3.90 6.69 -7.21
CA ASP A 67 -4.60 7.63 -8.10
C ASP A 67 -5.08 8.87 -7.35
N SER A 68 -5.59 8.67 -6.13
CA SER A 68 -6.03 9.78 -5.29
C SER A 68 -4.89 10.71 -4.91
N ILE A 69 -3.68 10.20 -4.68
CA ILE A 69 -2.53 11.03 -4.35
C ILE A 69 -2.02 11.75 -5.59
N VAL A 70 -1.90 11.06 -6.73
CA VAL A 70 -1.51 11.67 -8.01
C VAL A 70 -2.43 12.83 -8.39
N GLN A 71 -3.75 12.67 -8.23
CA GLN A 71 -4.71 13.74 -8.50
C GLN A 71 -4.51 14.99 -7.62
N ASN A 72 -4.09 14.84 -6.37
CA ASN A 72 -3.83 15.99 -5.49
C ASN A 72 -2.42 16.58 -5.70
N LEU A 73 -1.44 15.76 -6.08
CA LEU A 73 -0.13 16.23 -6.52
C LEU A 73 -0.22 17.08 -7.79
N ALA A 74 -1.07 16.70 -8.74
CA ALA A 74 -1.35 17.51 -9.92
C ALA A 74 -1.91 18.90 -9.58
N ARG A 75 -2.50 19.07 -8.39
CA ARG A 75 -2.96 20.35 -7.83
C ARG A 75 -1.90 21.05 -6.96
N THR A 76 -0.68 20.51 -6.90
CA THR A 76 0.45 21.01 -6.11
C THR A 76 0.19 21.11 -4.59
N GLU A 77 -0.79 20.38 -4.06
CA GLU A 77 -1.25 20.58 -2.68
C GLU A 77 -0.25 20.12 -1.59
N PHE A 78 0.59 19.10 -1.85
CA PHE A 78 1.55 18.57 -0.88
C PHE A 78 2.67 17.71 -1.52
N MET A 79 3.48 18.31 -2.40
CA MET A 79 4.49 17.63 -3.23
C MET A 79 5.39 16.62 -2.49
N ALA A 80 6.12 17.04 -1.46
CA ALA A 80 7.09 16.16 -0.79
C ALA A 80 6.42 14.94 -0.11
N VAL A 81 5.33 15.18 0.62
CA VAL A 81 4.61 14.13 1.34
C VAL A 81 3.94 13.17 0.35
N GLY A 82 3.29 13.69 -0.70
CA GLY A 82 2.60 12.88 -1.70
C GLY A 82 3.56 11.99 -2.49
N MET A 83 4.73 12.51 -2.87
CA MET A 83 5.78 11.72 -3.53
C MET A 83 6.30 10.59 -2.62
N THR A 84 6.40 10.83 -1.31
CA THR A 84 6.83 9.80 -0.36
C THR A 84 5.80 8.68 -0.23
N PHE A 85 4.50 9.01 -0.22
CA PHE A 85 3.44 8.00 -0.26
C PHE A 85 3.45 7.21 -1.56
N ILE A 86 3.62 7.88 -2.71
CA ILE A 86 3.73 7.23 -4.02
C ILE A 86 4.87 6.20 -4.01
N ALA A 87 6.06 6.61 -3.56
CA ALA A 87 7.21 5.71 -3.51
C ALA A 87 6.97 4.50 -2.60
N SER A 88 6.35 4.71 -1.44
CA SER A 88 5.98 3.62 -0.53
C SER A 88 4.93 2.69 -1.16
N PHE A 89 3.91 3.23 -1.81
CA PHE A 89 2.87 2.44 -2.49
C PHE A 89 3.44 1.64 -3.65
N SER A 90 4.36 2.19 -4.45
CA SER A 90 5.02 1.46 -5.52
C SER A 90 5.83 0.27 -4.98
N ARG A 91 6.53 0.43 -3.85
CA ARG A 91 7.25 -0.69 -3.20
C ARG A 91 6.30 -1.77 -2.70
N ILE A 92 5.19 -1.38 -2.06
CA ILE A 92 4.16 -2.32 -1.60
C ILE A 92 3.52 -3.04 -2.81
N HIS A 93 3.24 -2.32 -3.91
CA HIS A 93 2.66 -2.90 -5.11
C HIS A 93 3.57 -3.96 -5.73
N SER A 94 4.88 -3.69 -5.82
CA SER A 94 5.86 -4.67 -6.29
C SER A 94 5.86 -5.95 -5.42
N ILE A 95 5.73 -5.83 -4.10
CA ILE A 95 5.59 -6.98 -3.19
C ILE A 95 4.31 -7.76 -3.50
N ILE A 96 3.17 -7.08 -3.70
CA ILE A 96 1.89 -7.73 -4.02
C ILE A 96 1.99 -8.49 -5.35
N GLN A 97 2.56 -7.87 -6.39
CA GLN A 97 2.73 -8.48 -7.70
C GLN A 97 3.62 -9.73 -7.63
N HIS A 98 4.72 -9.65 -6.87
CA HIS A 98 5.58 -10.81 -6.64
C HIS A 98 4.80 -11.95 -5.97
N LEU A 99 4.01 -11.67 -4.93
CA LEU A 99 3.20 -12.70 -4.25
C LEU A 99 2.13 -13.32 -5.15
N GLN A 100 1.45 -12.51 -5.97
CA GLN A 100 0.46 -12.99 -6.94
C GLN A 100 1.11 -13.93 -7.98
N LEU A 101 2.31 -13.60 -8.46
CA LEU A 101 3.05 -14.44 -9.40
C LEU A 101 3.37 -15.81 -8.80
N HIS A 102 3.86 -15.84 -7.56
CA HIS A 102 4.11 -17.11 -6.85
C HIS A 102 2.84 -17.94 -6.66
N GLN A 103 1.71 -17.32 -6.32
CA GLN A 103 0.43 -18.05 -6.22
C GLN A 103 -0.01 -18.67 -7.55
N ARG A 104 0.17 -17.96 -8.67
CA ARG A 104 -0.19 -18.45 -10.00
C ARG A 104 0.68 -19.63 -10.42
N ILE A 105 1.99 -19.56 -10.19
CA ILE A 105 2.93 -20.66 -10.51
C ILE A 105 2.55 -21.92 -9.72
N ASN A 106 2.27 -21.78 -8.43
CA ASN A 106 1.90 -22.92 -7.59
C ASN A 106 0.54 -23.53 -8.00
N ALA A 107 -0.40 -22.72 -8.47
CA ALA A 107 -1.70 -23.19 -8.96
C ALA A 107 -1.62 -23.92 -10.30
N THR A 108 -0.63 -23.63 -11.15
CA THR A 108 -0.43 -24.35 -12.43
C THR A 108 0.30 -25.68 -12.30
N HIS A 109 0.94 -25.94 -11.16
CA HIS A 109 1.68 -27.19 -10.89
C HIS A 109 0.93 -28.15 -9.94
N SER A 110 -0.31 -27.82 -9.56
CA SER A 110 -1.21 -28.66 -8.76
C SER A 110 -2.30 -29.26 -9.65
#